data_AF-A0AAW2TMI5-F1
#
_entry.id   AF-A0AAW2TMI5-F1
#
_cell.length_a   1.000
_cell.length_b   1.000
_cell.length_c   1.000
_cell.angle_alpha   90.00
_cell.angle_beta   90.00
_cell.angle_gamma   90.00
#
_symmetry.space_group_name_H-M   'P 1'
#
loop_
_entity.id
_entity.type
_entity.pdbx_description
1 polymer ?
#
loop_
_entity_poly.entity_id
_entity_poly.type
_entity_poly.pdbx_seq_one_letter_code
_entity_poly.pdbx_strand_id
1 'polypeptide(L)'
;MTAQHKRKVDNHENAQLWHAKLGHISKDRIRKLVDSKSLEVDDLDNLQTCEFCLKGKMTKKPFVGQSAIANSLLDLVHTDVCGPLNTPARGGYSYFIIFTDNLMWTPPGTPQLNGVAERRNRTLLDMVQSMMSFTELPPTFWDYALETATKLLNIAPSETVLQTPYEIWHVKPASYKYLRVWSSLAYVKRLVGDKLDSRFSLCRFIGYPKETAGYDFYDPSE
;
A
#
# COMPACT_ATOMS: atom_id res chain seq x y z
N MET A 1 -1.14 0.36 -42.84
CA MET A 1 -1.05 1.37 -41.76
C MET A 1 -2.30 1.25 -40.89
N THR A 2 -2.26 0.39 -39.87
CA THR A 2 -3.42 0.12 -39.00
C THR A 2 -3.44 1.10 -37.84
N ALA A 3 -4.31 2.10 -37.92
CA ALA A 3 -4.57 3.03 -36.82
C ALA A 3 -5.27 2.28 -35.67
N GLN A 4 -4.58 2.15 -34.53
CA GLN A 4 -5.19 1.71 -33.28
C GLN A 4 -5.95 2.89 -32.67
N HIS A 5 -7.27 2.91 -32.82
CA HIS A 5 -8.12 3.79 -32.00
C HIS A 5 -8.10 3.31 -30.55
N LYS A 6 -7.14 3.80 -29.75
CA LYS A 6 -7.31 3.84 -28.30
C LYS A 6 -8.31 4.94 -27.97
N ARG A 7 -9.51 4.56 -27.52
CA ARG A 7 -10.39 5.49 -26.79
C ARG A 7 -9.59 6.04 -25.62
N LYS A 8 -9.23 7.34 -25.66
CA LYS A 8 -8.83 8.07 -24.46
C LYS A 8 -10.08 8.15 -23.58
N VAL A 9 -10.12 7.35 -22.52
CA VAL A 9 -11.02 7.62 -21.40
C VAL A 9 -10.48 8.87 -20.74
N ASP A 10 -11.35 9.85 -20.51
CA ASP A 10 -11.02 11.07 -19.79
C ASP A 10 -10.67 10.68 -18.34
N ASN A 11 -9.37 10.46 -18.11
CA ASN A 11 -8.82 9.97 -16.84
C ASN A 11 -8.53 11.16 -15.94
N HIS A 12 -9.55 11.92 -15.55
CA HIS A 12 -9.40 12.71 -14.33
C HIS A 12 -9.54 11.75 -13.16
N GLU A 13 -8.40 11.27 -12.68
CA GLU A 13 -8.36 10.38 -11.53
C GLU A 13 -8.68 11.20 -10.28
N ASN A 14 -9.94 11.11 -9.85
CA ASN A 14 -10.43 11.84 -8.69
C ASN A 14 -9.72 11.41 -7.39
N ALA A 15 -9.83 12.23 -6.36
CA ALA A 15 -9.17 12.02 -5.07
C ALA A 15 -9.51 10.67 -4.43
N GLN A 16 -10.74 10.19 -4.63
CA GLN A 16 -11.18 8.88 -4.13
C GLN A 16 -10.44 7.72 -4.81
N LEU A 17 -10.24 7.81 -6.13
CA LEU A 17 -9.49 6.80 -6.87
C LEU A 17 -8.04 6.75 -6.40
N TRP A 18 -7.39 7.91 -6.22
CA TRP A 18 -6.03 7.96 -5.68
C TRP A 18 -5.93 7.44 -4.25
N HIS A 19 -6.91 7.79 -3.41
CA HIS A 19 -7.01 7.25 -2.05
C HIS A 19 -7.10 5.72 -2.06
N ALA A 20 -7.90 5.12 -2.93
CA ALA A 20 -8.01 3.67 -3.08
C ALA A 20 -6.75 3.02 -3.68
N LYS A 21 -6.13 3.63 -4.70
CA LYS A 21 -4.88 3.14 -5.32
C LYS A 21 -3.70 3.15 -4.35
N LEU A 22 -3.66 4.12 -3.45
CA LEU A 22 -2.62 4.26 -2.44
C LEU A 22 -2.90 3.43 -1.18
N GLY A 23 -3.92 2.55 -1.19
CA GLY A 23 -4.20 1.67 -0.06
C GLY A 23 -4.78 2.43 1.14
N HIS A 24 -5.62 3.42 0.88
CA HIS A 24 -6.37 4.16 1.88
C HIS A 24 -5.52 5.05 2.83
N ILE A 25 -4.42 5.60 2.32
CA ILE A 25 -3.63 6.60 3.07
C ILE A 25 -4.45 7.87 3.35
N SER A 26 -4.06 8.61 4.40
CA SER A 26 -4.76 9.84 4.79
C SER A 26 -4.71 10.93 3.71
N LYS A 27 -5.73 11.80 3.70
CA LYS A 27 -5.81 12.98 2.85
C LYS A 27 -4.53 13.82 2.90
N ASP A 28 -3.94 13.99 4.09
CA ASP A 28 -2.73 14.80 4.28
C ASP A 28 -1.51 14.20 3.59
N ARG A 29 -1.40 12.86 3.55
CA ARG A 29 -0.32 12.18 2.80
C ARG A 29 -0.51 12.32 1.30
N ILE A 30 -1.75 12.26 0.80
CA ILE A 30 -2.05 12.54 -0.61
C ILE A 30 -1.72 14.00 -0.94
N ARG A 31 -2.09 14.94 -0.06
CA ARG A 31 -1.77 16.37 -0.24
C ARG A 31 -0.28 16.60 -0.42
N LYS A 32 0.57 15.97 0.40
CA LYS A 32 2.03 16.06 0.23
C LYS A 32 2.53 15.57 -1.12
N LEU A 33 1.92 14.54 -1.69
CA LEU A 33 2.25 14.06 -3.04
C LEU A 33 1.82 15.05 -4.12
N VAL A 34 0.73 15.77 -3.91
CA VAL A 34 0.28 16.86 -4.81
C VAL A 34 1.22 18.06 -4.68
N ASP A 35 1.55 18.47 -3.46
CA ASP A 35 2.44 19.60 -3.17
C ASP A 35 3.86 19.37 -3.71
N SER A 36 4.35 18.12 -3.65
CA SER A 36 5.64 17.72 -4.22
C SER A 36 5.61 17.54 -5.75
N LYS A 37 4.46 17.80 -6.40
CA LYS A 37 4.21 17.59 -7.84
C LYS A 37 4.46 16.13 -8.29
N SER A 38 4.33 15.19 -7.37
CA SER A 38 4.40 13.75 -7.66
C SER A 38 3.09 13.20 -8.20
N LEU A 39 1.97 13.82 -7.82
CA LEU A 39 0.62 13.53 -8.28
C LEU A 39 -0.10 14.82 -8.72
N GLU A 40 -1.02 14.69 -9.66
CA GLU A 40 -1.95 15.75 -10.07
C GLU A 40 -3.36 15.30 -9.67
N VAL A 41 -3.95 15.96 -8.67
CA VAL A 41 -5.27 15.64 -8.10
C VAL A 41 -6.00 16.94 -7.80
N ASP A 42 -6.99 17.29 -8.62
CA ASP A 42 -7.64 18.62 -8.55
C ASP A 42 -8.78 18.70 -7.51
N ASP A 43 -9.35 17.57 -7.09
CA ASP A 43 -10.54 17.51 -6.23
C ASP A 43 -10.25 16.94 -4.83
N LEU A 44 -9.01 17.09 -4.34
CA LEU A 44 -8.60 16.54 -3.05
C LEU A 44 -9.50 16.98 -1.89
N ASP A 45 -10.04 18.20 -1.96
CA ASP A 45 -10.95 18.70 -0.92
C ASP A 45 -12.31 18.03 -0.88
N ASN A 46 -12.71 17.36 -1.97
CA ASN A 46 -13.94 16.59 -2.07
C ASN A 46 -13.77 15.13 -1.60
N LEU A 47 -12.61 14.77 -1.02
CA LEU A 47 -12.39 13.43 -0.46
C LEU A 47 -13.34 13.16 0.71
N GLN A 48 -14.46 12.52 0.38
CA GLN A 48 -15.45 11.98 1.30
C GLN A 48 -14.84 11.01 2.31
N THR A 49 -15.49 10.92 3.48
CA THR A 49 -15.18 9.92 4.51
C THR A 49 -15.25 8.52 3.92
N CYS A 50 -14.13 7.79 4.00
CA CYS A 50 -14.03 6.43 3.49
C CYS A 50 -14.51 5.42 4.55
N GLU A 51 -15.56 4.65 4.25
CA GLU A 51 -16.07 3.62 5.15
C GLU A 51 -15.03 2.53 5.46
N PHE A 52 -14.17 2.19 4.50
CA PHE A 52 -13.12 1.18 4.65
C PHE A 52 -12.02 1.67 5.59
N CYS A 53 -11.71 2.97 5.55
CA CYS A 53 -10.85 3.60 6.54
C CYS A 53 -11.46 3.54 7.94
N LEU A 54 -12.77 3.78 8.09
CA LEU A 54 -13.43 3.71 9.39
C LEU A 54 -13.40 2.28 9.97
N LYS A 55 -13.60 1.28 9.12
CA LYS A 55 -13.49 -0.14 9.49
C LYS A 55 -12.06 -0.54 9.88
N GLY A 56 -11.04 0.09 9.29
CA GLY A 56 -9.63 -0.15 9.60
C GLY A 56 -9.09 0.66 10.78
N LYS A 57 -9.55 1.90 10.98
CA LYS A 57 -9.03 2.84 11.98
C LYS A 57 -9.89 2.86 13.24
N MET A 58 -9.78 1.83 14.07
CA MET A 58 -10.21 1.90 15.47
C MET A 58 -8.97 2.08 16.37
N THR A 59 -8.48 3.31 16.56
CA THR A 59 -7.19 3.57 17.25
C THR A 59 -7.30 4.36 18.57
N LYS A 60 -6.48 3.95 19.55
CA LYS A 60 -6.17 4.70 20.80
C LYS A 60 -5.23 5.88 20.53
N LYS A 61 -5.33 6.94 21.34
CA LYS A 61 -4.53 8.18 21.23
C LYS A 61 -3.01 7.93 21.32
N PRO A 62 -2.18 8.68 20.58
CA PRO A 62 -0.72 8.58 20.64
C PRO A 62 -0.15 9.15 21.94
N PHE A 63 1.00 8.60 22.36
CA PHE A 63 1.86 9.19 23.40
C PHE A 63 2.83 10.20 22.78
N VAL A 64 3.05 11.32 23.48
CA VAL A 64 3.97 12.39 23.08
C VAL A 64 5.31 12.17 23.76
N GLY A 65 6.37 12.01 22.96
CA GLY A 65 7.75 11.96 23.43
C GLY A 65 8.67 12.60 22.39
N GLN A 66 9.66 13.37 22.84
CA GLN A 66 10.70 13.92 21.96
C GLN A 66 11.75 12.84 21.68
N SER A 67 12.16 12.74 20.42
CA SER A 67 13.21 11.83 19.95
C SER A 67 14.23 12.62 19.15
N ALA A 68 15.52 12.29 19.27
CA ALA A 68 16.59 12.86 18.46
C ALA A 68 16.60 12.22 17.06
N ILE A 69 17.31 12.80 16.09
CA ILE A 69 17.32 12.35 14.68
C ILE A 69 18.52 11.38 14.48
N ALA A 70 18.33 10.30 13.71
CA ALA A 70 19.42 9.41 13.31
C ALA A 70 20.23 10.03 12.14
N ASN A 71 21.51 9.68 12.03
CA ASN A 71 22.45 10.41 11.16
C ASN A 71 22.57 9.81 9.75
N SER A 72 22.23 8.53 9.57
CA SER A 72 22.27 7.81 8.30
C SER A 72 21.20 6.73 8.17
N LEU A 73 21.00 6.28 6.92
CA LEU A 73 20.14 5.16 6.55
C LEU A 73 20.63 3.88 7.22
N LEU A 74 19.71 3.05 7.73
CA LEU A 74 19.96 1.81 8.48
C LEU A 74 20.70 1.96 9.82
N ASP A 75 20.81 3.18 10.36
CA ASP A 75 21.42 3.40 11.68
C ASP A 75 20.64 2.71 12.81
N LEU A 76 19.31 2.64 12.69
CA LEU A 76 18.43 2.07 13.69
C LEU A 76 17.26 1.33 13.02
N VAL A 77 17.35 0.00 12.99
CA VAL A 77 16.27 -0.86 12.51
C VAL A 77 15.48 -1.42 13.69
N HIS A 78 14.20 -1.12 13.73
CA HIS A 78 13.24 -1.76 14.62
C HIS A 78 12.62 -2.97 13.95
N THR A 79 12.53 -4.08 14.69
CA THR A 79 11.92 -5.31 14.21
C THR A 79 10.78 -5.72 15.13
N ASP A 80 9.66 -6.11 14.55
CA ASP A 80 8.48 -6.57 15.30
C ASP A 80 7.90 -7.82 14.66
N VAL A 81 7.42 -8.76 15.48
CA VAL A 81 6.82 -10.02 15.04
C VAL A 81 5.34 -9.96 15.33
N CYS A 82 4.52 -10.11 14.30
CA CYS A 82 3.07 -10.12 14.42
C CYS A 82 2.53 -11.54 14.20
N GLY A 83 1.78 -12.06 15.18
CA GLY A 83 1.06 -13.33 15.08
C GLY A 83 0.91 -14.06 16.42
N PRO A 84 0.22 -15.23 16.43
CA PRO A 84 -0.41 -15.87 15.29
C PRO A 84 -1.68 -15.12 14.85
N LEU A 85 -1.85 -14.91 13.55
CA LEU A 85 -3.11 -14.40 13.00
C LEU A 85 -4.16 -15.51 12.97
N ASN A 86 -5.41 -15.15 13.26
CA ASN A 86 -6.53 -16.10 13.34
C ASN A 86 -6.79 -16.85 12.03
N THR A 87 -6.50 -16.22 10.89
CA THR A 87 -6.61 -16.84 9.57
C THR A 87 -5.23 -17.02 8.97
N PRO A 88 -4.77 -18.25 8.73
CA PRO A 88 -3.53 -18.48 7.99
C PRO A 88 -3.61 -17.88 6.59
N ALA A 89 -2.47 -17.40 6.10
CA ALA A 89 -2.30 -17.00 4.71
C ALA A 89 -2.52 -18.20 3.77
N ARG A 90 -2.69 -17.93 2.48
CA ARG A 90 -2.80 -19.00 1.45
C ARG A 90 -1.58 -19.95 1.46
N GLY A 91 -0.40 -19.43 1.79
CA GLY A 91 0.83 -20.22 1.95
C GLY A 91 0.96 -20.97 3.28
N GLY A 92 -0.05 -20.92 4.15
CA GLY A 92 -0.02 -21.55 5.48
C GLY A 92 0.72 -20.74 6.56
N TYR A 93 1.16 -19.53 6.25
CA TYR A 93 1.83 -18.65 7.21
C TYR A 93 0.82 -18.07 8.20
N SER A 94 1.19 -18.00 9.48
CA SER A 94 0.37 -17.36 10.53
C SER A 94 1.10 -16.20 11.22
N TYR A 95 2.34 -15.94 10.83
CA TYR A 95 3.19 -14.90 11.40
C TYR A 95 3.85 -14.11 10.28
N PHE A 96 4.17 -12.85 10.55
CA PHE A 96 5.04 -12.05 9.71
C PHE A 96 5.93 -11.15 10.56
N ILE A 97 7.05 -10.70 9.98
CA ILE A 97 8.03 -9.84 10.65
C ILE A 97 8.12 -8.52 9.89
N ILE A 98 8.08 -7.42 10.62
CA ILE A 98 8.23 -6.07 10.07
C ILE A 98 9.62 -5.56 10.41
N PHE A 99 10.32 -5.03 9.42
CA PHE A 99 11.56 -4.28 9.60
C PHE A 99 11.29 -2.82 9.27
N THR A 100 11.48 -1.94 10.25
CA THR A 100 11.31 -0.49 10.09
C THR A 100 12.64 0.20 10.34
N ASP A 101 13.20 0.81 9.30
CA ASP A 101 14.31 1.75 9.45
C ASP A 101 13.78 3.07 10.01
N ASN A 102 14.30 3.46 11.17
CA ASN A 102 13.86 4.62 11.91
C ASN A 102 14.94 5.70 11.87
N LEU A 103 14.69 6.74 11.07
CA LEU A 103 15.54 7.93 11.00
C LEU A 103 15.44 8.82 12.25
N MET A 104 14.74 8.38 13.31
CA MET A 104 14.58 9.10 14.58
C MET A 104 15.04 8.21 15.74
N TRP A 105 16.12 8.57 16.42
CA TRP A 105 16.69 7.80 17.52
C TRP A 105 15.75 7.70 18.72
N THR A 106 15.58 6.48 19.20
CA THR A 106 14.93 6.16 20.47
C THR A 106 16.01 5.65 21.44
N PRO A 107 16.08 6.17 22.69
CA PRO A 107 17.05 5.66 23.67
C PRO A 107 16.93 4.14 23.88
N PRO A 108 18.07 3.41 23.94
CA PRO A 108 18.05 1.99 24.27
C PRO A 108 17.46 1.77 25.66
N GLY A 109 16.54 0.81 25.79
CA GLY A 109 15.91 0.48 27.07
C GLY A 109 14.66 1.28 27.44
N THR A 110 14.13 2.13 26.54
CA THR A 110 12.83 2.80 26.72
C THR A 110 11.79 2.29 25.70
N PRO A 111 11.13 1.14 25.94
CA PRO A 111 10.06 0.62 25.08
C PRO A 111 8.95 1.66 24.81
N GLN A 112 8.71 2.56 25.76
CA GLN A 112 7.69 3.61 25.71
C GLN A 112 7.95 4.64 24.60
N LEU A 113 9.18 4.72 24.09
CA LEU A 113 9.60 5.61 22.99
C LEU A 113 9.72 4.87 21.64
N ASN A 114 9.31 3.59 21.57
CA ASN A 114 9.13 2.84 20.31
C ASN A 114 7.91 3.32 19.49
N GLY A 115 7.23 4.38 19.95
CA GLY A 115 6.01 4.88 19.37
C GLY A 115 6.11 5.21 17.87
N VAL A 116 7.29 5.51 17.31
CA VAL A 116 7.45 5.74 15.86
C VAL A 116 7.29 4.43 15.08
N ALA A 117 8.03 3.38 15.46
CA ALA A 117 7.94 2.08 14.81
C ALA A 117 6.57 1.44 15.04
N GLU A 118 6.03 1.51 16.27
CA GLU A 118 4.69 1.04 16.59
C GLU A 118 3.60 1.78 15.78
N ARG A 119 3.72 3.11 15.62
CA ARG A 119 2.81 3.89 14.76
C ARG A 119 2.86 3.40 13.32
N ARG A 120 4.05 3.07 12.82
CA ARG A 120 4.24 2.60 11.44
C ARG A 120 3.66 1.19 11.25
N ASN A 121 3.90 0.29 12.19
CA ASN A 121 3.30 -1.06 12.20
C ASN A 121 1.77 -0.98 12.24
N ARG A 122 1.22 -0.10 13.09
CA ARG A 122 -0.22 0.15 13.13
C ARG A 122 -0.75 0.72 11.82
N THR A 123 -0.07 1.71 11.23
CA THR A 123 -0.46 2.26 9.93
C THR A 123 -0.50 1.17 8.84
N LEU A 124 0.48 0.26 8.84
CA LEU A 124 0.51 -0.88 7.93
C LEU A 124 -0.69 -1.79 8.12
N LEU A 125 -0.99 -2.17 9.36
CA LEU A 125 -2.14 -3.02 9.69
C LEU A 125 -3.48 -2.36 9.37
N ASP A 126 -3.64 -1.07 9.68
CA ASP A 126 -4.84 -0.29 9.35
C ASP A 126 -5.07 -0.28 7.83
N MET A 127 -3.99 -0.12 7.03
CA MET A 127 -4.08 -0.19 5.56
C MET A 127 -4.48 -1.57 5.08
N VAL A 128 -3.88 -2.64 5.63
CA VAL A 128 -4.26 -4.02 5.28
C VAL A 128 -5.73 -4.26 5.60
N GLN A 129 -6.20 -3.85 6.78
CA GLN A 129 -7.59 -4.02 7.17
C GLN A 129 -8.54 -3.22 6.27
N SER A 130 -8.23 -1.97 5.97
CA SER A 130 -9.01 -1.17 5.02
C SER A 130 -9.05 -1.79 3.63
N MET A 131 -7.91 -2.21 3.10
CA MET A 131 -7.81 -2.89 1.80
C MET A 131 -8.65 -4.17 1.79
N MET A 132 -8.52 -5.03 2.80
CA MET A 132 -9.28 -6.29 2.89
C MET A 132 -10.78 -6.06 3.08
N SER A 133 -11.18 -5.00 3.78
CA SER A 133 -12.60 -4.67 4.01
C SER A 133 -13.36 -4.23 2.76
N PHE A 134 -12.65 -3.80 1.73
CA PHE A 134 -13.21 -3.43 0.43
C PHE A 134 -13.40 -4.63 -0.51
N THR A 135 -12.75 -5.77 -0.24
CA THR A 135 -12.70 -6.89 -1.19
C THR A 135 -13.74 -7.97 -0.93
N GLU A 136 -14.05 -8.71 -1.99
CA GLU A 136 -14.73 -10.01 -1.89
C GLU A 136 -13.73 -11.19 -1.72
N LEU A 137 -12.44 -10.89 -1.53
CA LEU A 137 -11.43 -11.93 -1.38
C LEU A 137 -11.52 -12.55 0.03
N PRO A 138 -11.28 -13.86 0.16
CA PRO A 138 -11.17 -14.51 1.46
C PRO A 138 -10.10 -13.85 2.36
N PRO A 139 -10.26 -13.87 3.70
CA PRO A 139 -9.27 -13.30 4.62
C PRO A 139 -7.87 -13.94 4.50
N THR A 140 -7.74 -15.12 3.88
CA THR A 140 -6.46 -15.80 3.61
C THR A 140 -5.52 -15.03 2.68
N PHE A 141 -6.01 -13.98 1.99
CA PHE A 141 -5.21 -13.09 1.12
C PHE A 141 -4.53 -11.93 1.89
N TRP A 142 -4.56 -11.95 3.22
CA TRP A 142 -3.98 -10.88 4.05
C TRP A 142 -2.48 -10.68 3.79
N ASP A 143 -1.75 -11.72 3.40
CA ASP A 143 -0.32 -11.68 3.08
C ASP A 143 -0.04 -10.86 1.81
N TYR A 144 -0.81 -11.09 0.75
CA TYR A 144 -0.74 -10.28 -0.48
C TYR A 144 -1.13 -8.81 -0.23
N ALA A 145 -2.16 -8.59 0.60
CA ALA A 145 -2.56 -7.26 1.01
C ALA A 145 -1.46 -6.57 1.83
N LEU A 146 -0.79 -7.31 2.72
CA LEU A 146 0.34 -6.86 3.53
C LEU A 146 1.53 -6.46 2.67
N GLU A 147 1.93 -7.28 1.69
CA GLU A 147 3.02 -6.96 0.76
C GLU A 147 2.69 -5.70 -0.06
N THR A 148 1.46 -5.59 -0.53
CA THR A 148 0.98 -4.42 -1.28
C THR A 148 0.97 -3.17 -0.41
N ALA A 149 0.42 -3.23 0.80
CA ALA A 149 0.40 -2.11 1.74
C ALA A 149 1.82 -1.66 2.12
N THR A 150 2.75 -2.61 2.30
CA THR A 150 4.16 -2.33 2.57
C THR A 150 4.80 -1.54 1.42
N LYS A 151 4.59 -1.99 0.18
CA LYS A 151 5.08 -1.29 -1.01
C LYS A 151 4.50 0.13 -1.11
N LEU A 152 3.20 0.27 -0.91
CA LEU A 152 2.50 1.56 -0.94
C LEU A 152 3.00 2.50 0.16
N LEU A 153 3.26 2.00 1.36
CA LEU A 153 3.84 2.79 2.45
C LEU A 153 5.25 3.28 2.14
N ASN A 154 6.07 2.48 1.46
CA ASN A 154 7.43 2.86 1.12
C ASN A 154 7.49 3.91 0.00
N ILE A 155 6.47 4.01 -0.85
CA ILE A 155 6.37 5.05 -1.89
C ILE A 155 5.48 6.23 -1.49
N ALA A 156 4.93 6.26 -0.28
CA ALA A 156 4.09 7.35 0.19
C ALA A 156 4.82 8.15 1.29
N PRO A 157 4.71 9.48 1.30
CA PRO A 157 5.44 10.33 2.24
C PRO A 157 4.96 10.07 3.67
N SER A 158 5.79 10.35 4.67
CA SER A 158 5.37 10.29 6.08
C SER A 158 4.80 11.64 6.52
N GLU A 159 4.25 11.73 7.73
CA GLU A 159 3.85 13.01 8.31
C GLU A 159 5.05 13.91 8.62
N THR A 160 6.19 13.33 8.96
CA THR A 160 7.39 14.07 9.40
C THR A 160 8.36 14.40 8.27
N VAL A 161 8.38 13.61 7.18
CA VAL A 161 9.36 13.74 6.09
C VAL A 161 8.62 13.93 4.76
N LEU A 162 9.09 14.89 3.95
CA LEU A 162 8.50 15.19 2.63
C LEU A 162 8.87 14.14 1.58
N GLN A 163 10.11 13.63 1.63
CA GLN A 163 10.56 12.55 0.75
C GLN A 163 9.97 11.20 1.18
N THR A 164 9.70 10.35 0.20
CA THR A 164 9.24 8.98 0.43
C THR A 164 10.41 8.10 0.86
N PRO A 165 10.18 7.04 1.66
CA PRO A 165 11.23 6.06 1.97
C PRO A 165 11.92 5.49 0.72
N TYR A 166 11.15 5.27 -0.35
CA TYR A 166 11.66 4.83 -1.65
C TYR A 166 12.63 5.84 -2.28
N GLU A 167 12.30 7.13 -2.24
CA GLU A 167 13.17 8.19 -2.74
C GLU A 167 14.47 8.29 -1.95
N ILE A 168 14.40 8.16 -0.62
CA ILE A 168 15.58 8.18 0.23
C ILE A 168 16.47 6.97 -0.09
N TRP A 169 15.87 5.78 -0.23
CA TRP A 169 16.60 4.53 -0.47
C TRP A 169 17.21 4.43 -1.87
N HIS A 170 16.47 4.85 -2.91
CA HIS A 170 16.88 4.70 -4.31
C HIS A 170 17.43 5.99 -4.94
N VAL A 171 17.39 7.12 -4.22
CA VAL A 171 17.79 8.44 -4.71
C VAL A 171 17.07 8.79 -6.03
N LYS A 172 15.81 8.38 -6.16
CA LYS A 172 14.99 8.54 -7.37
C LYS A 172 13.51 8.68 -7.02
N PRO A 173 12.76 9.58 -7.67
CA PRO A 173 11.31 9.69 -7.48
C PRO A 173 10.59 8.38 -7.81
N ALA A 174 9.59 8.06 -7.00
CA ALA A 174 8.68 6.96 -7.28
C ALA A 174 7.75 7.32 -8.46
N SER A 175 7.39 6.33 -9.27
CA SER A 175 6.32 6.48 -10.27
C SER A 175 5.01 5.96 -9.69
N TYR A 176 3.92 6.69 -9.87
CA TYR A 176 2.60 6.30 -9.35
C TYR A 176 1.67 5.77 -10.45
N LYS A 177 2.06 5.87 -11.72
CA LYS A 177 1.24 5.52 -12.90
C LYS A 177 0.86 4.05 -12.98
N TYR A 178 1.70 3.18 -12.41
CA TYR A 178 1.46 1.74 -12.40
C TYR A 178 0.51 1.32 -11.26
N LEU A 179 0.18 2.21 -10.32
CA LEU A 179 -0.66 1.82 -9.19
C LEU A 179 -2.07 1.45 -9.62
N ARG A 180 -2.59 0.39 -9.02
CA ARG A 180 -3.94 -0.14 -9.22
C ARG A 180 -4.64 -0.26 -7.87
N VAL A 181 -5.96 -0.13 -7.90
CA VAL A 181 -6.79 -0.31 -6.70
C VAL A 181 -6.76 -1.78 -6.32
N TRP A 182 -6.53 -2.05 -5.04
CA TRP A 182 -6.56 -3.40 -4.49
C TRP A 182 -7.87 -4.13 -4.86
N SER A 183 -7.79 -5.40 -5.27
CA SER A 183 -8.94 -6.22 -5.68
C SER A 183 -9.76 -5.65 -6.85
N SER A 184 -9.23 -4.69 -7.62
CA SER A 184 -9.88 -4.21 -8.83
C SER A 184 -9.97 -5.34 -9.87
N LEU A 185 -11.07 -5.38 -10.61
CA LEU A 185 -11.26 -6.33 -11.70
C LEU A 185 -10.36 -5.98 -12.88
N ALA A 186 -9.74 -7.00 -13.46
CA ALA A 186 -8.89 -6.88 -14.65
C ALA A 186 -9.12 -8.06 -15.58
N TYR A 187 -9.19 -7.77 -16.89
CA TYR A 187 -9.18 -8.81 -17.91
C TYR A 187 -7.74 -9.20 -18.22
N VAL A 188 -7.34 -10.41 -17.82
CA VAL A 188 -6.00 -10.94 -18.04
C VAL A 188 -6.03 -11.87 -19.24
N LYS A 189 -5.14 -11.64 -20.20
CA LYS A 189 -5.05 -12.48 -21.40
C LYS A 189 -4.56 -13.88 -21.00
N ARG A 190 -5.31 -14.91 -21.37
CA ARG A 190 -4.86 -16.30 -21.22
C ARG A 190 -3.80 -16.60 -22.28
N LEU A 191 -2.64 -17.04 -21.84
CA LEU A 191 -1.55 -17.47 -22.74
C LEU A 191 -1.75 -18.90 -23.25
N VAL A 192 -2.61 -19.68 -22.58
CA VAL A 192 -2.92 -21.07 -22.90
C VAL A 192 -4.44 -21.23 -23.10
N GLY A 193 -4.84 -21.71 -24.29
CA GLY A 193 -6.23 -21.95 -24.66
C GLY A 193 -6.36 -22.29 -26.14
N ASP A 194 -7.40 -23.05 -26.49
CA ASP A 194 -7.69 -23.44 -27.86
C ASP A 194 -8.29 -22.27 -28.67
N LYS A 195 -8.37 -22.39 -30.00
CA LYS A 195 -8.86 -21.30 -30.89
C LYS A 195 -10.25 -20.76 -30.53
N LEU A 196 -11.08 -21.57 -29.87
CA LEU A 196 -12.46 -21.26 -29.48
C LEU A 196 -12.61 -20.85 -28.00
N ASP A 197 -11.57 -21.00 -27.18
CA ASP A 197 -11.64 -20.63 -25.76
C ASP A 197 -11.69 -19.11 -25.58
N SER A 198 -12.28 -18.68 -24.45
CA SER A 198 -12.18 -17.29 -24.02
C SER A 198 -10.71 -16.88 -23.93
N ARG A 199 -10.32 -15.84 -24.67
CA ARG A 199 -8.94 -15.32 -24.70
C ARG A 199 -8.53 -14.57 -23.43
N PHE A 200 -9.47 -14.38 -22.51
CA PHE A 200 -9.29 -13.59 -21.30
C PHE A 200 -9.97 -14.25 -20.11
N SER A 201 -9.34 -14.14 -18.94
CA SER A 201 -9.93 -14.42 -17.63
C SER A 201 -10.26 -13.11 -16.93
N LEU A 202 -11.39 -13.08 -16.23
CA LEU A 202 -11.73 -11.97 -15.33
C LEU A 202 -11.09 -12.24 -13.98
N CYS A 203 -10.04 -11.50 -13.64
CA CYS A 203 -9.27 -11.72 -12.42
C CYS A 203 -9.35 -10.50 -11.50
N ARG A 204 -8.98 -10.69 -10.23
CA ARG A 204 -8.82 -9.64 -9.23
C ARG A 204 -7.35 -9.30 -9.06
N PHE A 205 -7.02 -8.02 -9.03
CA PHE A 205 -5.67 -7.55 -8.75
C PHE A 205 -5.28 -7.83 -7.29
N ILE A 206 -4.19 -8.57 -7.07
CA ILE A 206 -3.73 -8.99 -5.73
C ILE A 206 -2.32 -8.51 -5.39
N GLY A 207 -1.71 -7.63 -6.18
CA GLY A 207 -0.46 -6.99 -5.79
C GLY A 207 0.60 -6.94 -6.89
N TYR A 208 1.84 -6.75 -6.47
CA TYR A 208 2.95 -6.51 -7.38
C TYR A 208 4.03 -7.56 -7.15
N PRO A 209 4.45 -8.28 -8.20
CA PRO A 209 5.50 -9.29 -8.07
C PRO A 209 6.83 -8.65 -7.67
N LYS A 210 7.64 -9.39 -6.90
CA LYS A 210 8.93 -8.93 -6.37
C LYS A 210 10.02 -8.83 -7.44
N GLU A 211 9.99 -9.74 -8.41
CA GLU A 211 11.10 -9.96 -9.36
C GLU A 211 10.83 -9.40 -10.76
N THR A 212 9.57 -9.08 -11.08
CA THR A 212 9.18 -8.70 -12.44
C THR A 212 8.42 -7.37 -12.48
N ALA A 213 8.54 -6.67 -13.59
CA ALA A 213 7.70 -5.51 -13.88
C ALA A 213 6.32 -6.01 -14.34
N GLY A 214 5.42 -6.25 -13.38
CA GLY A 214 4.10 -6.82 -13.65
C GLY A 214 3.09 -6.57 -12.53
N TYR A 215 2.02 -7.36 -12.56
CA TYR A 215 0.95 -7.37 -11.58
C TYR A 215 0.56 -8.81 -11.31
N ASP A 216 0.27 -9.12 -10.06
CA ASP A 216 -0.28 -10.41 -9.67
C ASP A 216 -1.80 -10.34 -9.69
N PHE A 217 -2.42 -11.39 -10.23
CA PHE A 217 -3.86 -11.50 -10.37
C PHE A 217 -4.34 -12.83 -9.81
N TYR A 218 -5.51 -12.82 -9.18
CA TYR A 218 -6.23 -14.01 -8.74
C TYR A 218 -7.44 -14.24 -9.63
N ASP A 219 -7.55 -15.42 -10.22
CA ASP A 219 -8.76 -15.85 -10.92
C ASP A 219 -9.67 -16.57 -9.92
N PRO A 220 -10.89 -16.07 -9.62
CA PRO A 220 -11.82 -16.74 -8.72
C PRO A 220 -12.31 -18.11 -9.22
N SER A 221 -12.07 -18.45 -10.48
CA SER A 221 -12.39 -19.76 -11.05
C SER A 221 -11.33 -20.84 -10.79
N GLU A 222 -10.17 -20.45 -10.24
CA GLU A 222 -9.13 -21.36 -9.71
C GLU A 222 -9.34 -21.69 -8.22
#